data_AF-H0ENS8-F1
#
_entry.id   AF-H0ENS8-F1
#
_cell.length_a   1.000
_cell.length_b   1.000
_cell.length_c   1.000
_cell.angle_alpha   90.00
_cell.angle_beta   90.00
_cell.angle_gamma   90.00
#
_symmetry.space_group_name_H-M   'P 1'
#
loop_
_entity.id
_entity.type
_entity.pdbx_description
1 polymer ?
#
loop_
_entity_poly.entity_id
_entity_poly.type
_entity_poly.pdbx_seq_one_letter_code
_entity_poly.pdbx_strand_id
1 'polypeptide(L)'
;MNVAYLHLANSRWVESGYNGESARKVVEDTYAGHNNIAVGFGRHFLANPDLPFRLRHGIQLAPYDRETFYGPGSEGYTDYPFSSEFIDSH
;
A
#
# COMPACT_ATOMS: atom_id res chain seq x y z
N MET A 1 -27.35 -21.75 -1.62
CA MET A 1 -26.85 -20.50 -1.01
C MET A 1 -25.59 -20.85 -0.21
N ASN A 2 -24.43 -20.95 -0.86
CA ASN A 2 -23.15 -21.33 -0.22
C ASN A 2 -21.92 -21.01 -1.11
N VAL A 3 -21.99 -19.94 -1.91
CA VAL A 3 -20.93 -19.60 -2.88
C VAL A 3 -19.96 -18.53 -2.36
N ALA A 4 -20.32 -17.82 -1.28
CA ALA A 4 -19.50 -16.73 -0.74
C ALA A 4 -18.42 -17.15 0.29
N TYR A 5 -18.55 -18.33 0.91
CA TYR A 5 -17.65 -18.73 2.01
C TYR A 5 -16.32 -19.36 1.52
N LEU A 6 -16.30 -19.94 0.31
CA LEU A 6 -15.14 -20.68 -0.19
C LEU A 6 -14.09 -19.79 -0.90
N HIS A 7 -14.44 -18.56 -1.31
CA HIS A 7 -13.49 -17.65 -1.98
C HIS A 7 -12.53 -16.94 -1.00
N LEU A 8 -12.90 -16.82 0.27
CA LEU A 8 -12.05 -16.21 1.30
C LEU A 8 -10.93 -17.14 1.78
N ALA A 9 -11.07 -18.46 1.60
CA ALA A 9 -10.10 -19.45 2.06
C ALA A 9 -8.76 -19.43 1.31
N ASN A 10 -8.70 -18.80 0.13
CA ASN A 10 -7.49 -18.68 -0.70
C ASN A 10 -6.90 -17.27 -0.76
N SER A 11 -7.46 -16.31 0.00
CA SER A 11 -6.93 -14.95 0.06
C SER A 11 -5.74 -14.91 1.01
N ARG A 12 -4.53 -14.77 0.46
CA ARG A 12 -3.30 -14.63 1.26
C ARG A 12 -2.97 -13.16 1.41
N TRP A 13 -3.18 -12.65 2.63
CA TRP A 13 -2.77 -11.32 3.03
C TRP A 13 -1.34 -11.37 3.53
N VAL A 14 -0.47 -10.56 2.94
CA VAL A 14 0.94 -10.47 3.35
C VAL A 14 1.16 -9.08 3.93
N GLU A 15 1.49 -9.01 5.21
CA GLU A 15 1.73 -7.74 5.92
C GLU A 15 3.15 -7.61 6.47
N SER A 16 3.57 -6.34 6.52
CA SER A 16 4.76 -5.72 7.12
C SER A 16 6.13 -5.94 6.44
N GLY A 17 6.60 -4.88 5.76
CA GLY A 17 7.98 -4.76 5.25
C GLY A 17 8.09 -4.43 3.76
N TYR A 18 6.98 -4.51 3.03
CA TYR A 18 7.00 -4.31 1.58
C TYR A 18 7.08 -2.85 1.18
N ASN A 19 8.07 -2.55 0.36
CA ASN A 19 8.08 -1.40 -0.55
C ASN A 19 7.45 -1.81 -1.90
N GLY A 20 7.31 -0.87 -2.83
CA GLY A 20 6.67 -1.16 -4.13
C GLY A 20 7.33 -2.28 -4.93
N GLU A 21 8.65 -2.42 -4.83
CA GLU A 21 9.42 -3.44 -5.54
C GLU A 21 9.25 -4.84 -4.95
N SER A 22 9.38 -4.96 -3.64
CA SER A 22 9.20 -6.24 -2.94
C SER A 22 7.74 -6.72 -3.00
N ALA A 23 6.76 -5.80 -2.99
CA ALA A 23 5.37 -6.15 -3.22
C ALA A 23 5.14 -6.75 -4.61
N ARG A 24 5.72 -6.13 -5.65
CA ARG A 24 5.67 -6.64 -7.01
C ARG A 24 6.28 -8.05 -7.09
N LYS A 25 7.46 -8.23 -6.50
CA LYS A 25 8.16 -9.50 -6.45
C LYS A 25 7.35 -10.61 -5.77
N VAL A 26 6.65 -10.30 -4.68
CA VAL A 26 5.79 -11.29 -4.00
C VAL A 26 4.64 -11.75 -4.88
N VAL A 27 4.00 -10.83 -5.59
CA VAL A 27 2.89 -11.16 -6.49
C VAL A 27 3.38 -11.93 -7.72
N GLU A 28 4.46 -11.47 -8.35
CA GLU A 28 4.96 -12.02 -9.61
C GLU A 28 5.74 -13.33 -9.44
N ASP A 29 6.59 -13.43 -8.40
CA ASP A 29 7.46 -14.59 -8.19
C ASP A 29 6.86 -15.57 -7.18
N THR A 30 6.54 -15.09 -5.97
CA THR A 30 6.23 -15.98 -4.83
C THR A 30 4.85 -16.62 -4.98
N TYR A 31 3.89 -15.85 -5.48
CA TYR A 31 2.53 -16.31 -5.72
C TYR A 31 2.20 -16.41 -7.21
N ALA A 32 3.21 -16.59 -8.07
CA ALA A 32 3.04 -16.85 -9.48
C ALA A 32 1.95 -17.91 -9.73
N GLY A 33 0.95 -17.57 -10.57
CA GLY A 33 -0.18 -18.46 -10.86
C GLY A 33 -1.38 -18.36 -9.89
N HIS A 34 -1.34 -17.46 -8.90
CA HIS A 34 -2.50 -17.10 -8.10
C HIS A 34 -3.06 -15.75 -8.53
N ASN A 35 -4.38 -15.71 -8.77
CA ASN A 35 -5.05 -14.57 -9.39
C ASN A 35 -5.66 -13.61 -8.35
N ASN A 36 -5.67 -14.02 -7.08
CA ASN A 36 -6.42 -13.38 -5.99
C ASN A 36 -5.49 -13.00 -4.83
N ILE A 37 -4.40 -12.29 -5.14
CA ILE A 37 -3.42 -11.83 -4.16
C ILE A 37 -3.56 -10.32 -3.97
N ALA A 38 -3.61 -9.88 -2.71
CA ALA A 38 -3.61 -8.49 -2.34
C ALA A 38 -2.47 -8.22 -1.35
N VAL A 39 -1.79 -7.09 -1.50
CA VAL A 39 -0.71 -6.66 -0.60
C VAL A 39 -1.19 -5.43 0.16
N GLY A 40 -1.14 -5.50 1.49
CA GLY A 40 -1.50 -4.39 2.37
C GLY A 40 -0.32 -3.49 2.68
N PHE A 41 -0.50 -2.17 2.55
CA PHE A 41 0.50 -1.17 2.91
C PHE A 41 -0.05 -0.28 4.04
N GLY A 42 0.49 -0.41 5.24
CA GLY A 42 0.12 0.47 6.37
C GLY A 42 0.97 1.75 6.39
N ARG A 43 2.21 1.62 6.88
CA ARG A 43 3.16 2.73 7.10
C ARG A 43 3.37 3.61 5.86
N HIS A 44 3.49 3.00 4.68
CA HIS A 44 3.65 3.75 3.44
C HIS A 44 2.40 4.51 3.04
N PHE A 45 1.20 3.99 3.31
CA PHE A 45 -0.05 4.66 2.96
C PHE A 45 -0.30 5.88 3.87
N LEU A 46 0.11 5.80 5.15
CA LEU A 46 0.07 6.95 6.05
C LEU A 46 0.84 8.15 5.47
N ALA A 47 2.07 7.92 5.01
CA ALA A 47 2.92 8.99 4.48
C ALA A 47 2.68 9.35 3.01
N ASN A 48 1.87 8.57 2.30
CA ASN A 48 1.66 8.71 0.86
C ASN A 48 0.16 8.55 0.56
N PRO A 49 -0.65 9.61 0.69
CA PRO A 49 -2.10 9.52 0.46
C PRO A 49 -2.47 9.10 -0.98
N ASP A 50 -1.55 9.29 -1.92
CA ASP A 50 -1.60 8.84 -3.33
C ASP A 50 -0.78 7.56 -3.59
N LEU A 51 -0.53 6.72 -2.58
CA LEU A 51 0.31 5.52 -2.72
C LEU A 51 -0.02 4.66 -3.97
N PRO A 52 -1.29 4.35 -4.30
CA PRO A 52 -1.59 3.57 -5.52
C PRO A 52 -1.14 4.24 -6.82
N PHE A 53 -1.21 5.57 -6.88
CA PHE A 53 -0.73 6.34 -8.03
C PHE A 53 0.79 6.27 -8.13
N ARG A 54 1.48 6.45 -7.00
CA ARG A 54 2.95 6.36 -6.96
C ARG A 54 3.47 5.00 -7.36
N LEU A 55 2.87 3.93 -6.83
CA LEU A 55 3.23 2.55 -7.16
C LEU A 55 3.02 2.24 -8.65
N ARG A 56 1.92 2.73 -9.24
CA ARG A 56 1.61 2.53 -10.66
C ARG A 56 2.61 3.23 -11.58
N HIS A 57 3.05 4.43 -11.23
CA HIS A 57 3.91 5.27 -12.07
C HIS A 57 5.39 5.17 -11.70
N GLY A 58 5.75 4.36 -10.70
CA GLY A 58 7.13 4.25 -10.21
C GLY A 58 7.65 5.52 -9.52
N ILE A 59 6.76 6.34 -8.98
CA ILE A 59 7.12 7.56 -8.24
C ILE A 59 7.69 7.18 -6.88
N GLN A 60 8.71 7.91 -6.43
CA GLN A 60 9.34 7.69 -5.15
C GLN A 60 8.34 7.92 -3.99
N LEU A 61 8.34 6.99 -3.04
CA LEU A 61 7.52 7.10 -1.83
C LEU A 61 8.16 8.08 -0.85
N ALA A 62 7.36 8.97 -0.28
CA ALA A 62 7.75 9.80 0.84
C ALA A 62 8.09 8.91 2.05
N PRO A 63 9.16 9.24 2.81
CA PRO A 63 9.46 8.57 4.06
C PRO A 63 8.34 8.81 5.07
N TYR A 64 8.04 7.80 5.87
CA TYR A 64 7.16 7.95 7.02
C TYR A 64 8.00 8.34 8.25
N ASP A 65 7.44 9.18 9.12
CA ASP A 65 7.99 9.44 10.44
C ASP A 65 7.30 8.55 11.48
N ARG A 66 8.09 7.76 12.22
CA ARG A 66 7.57 6.83 13.24
C ARG A 66 7.21 7.53 14.54
N GLU A 67 7.85 8.66 14.84
CA GLU A 67 7.61 9.41 16.07
C GLU A 67 6.21 10.03 16.06
N THR A 68 5.66 10.32 14.88
CA THR A 68 4.33 10.91 14.69
C THR A 68 3.21 9.87 14.57
N PHE A 69 3.50 8.57 14.60
CA PHE A 69 2.46 7.54 14.42
C PHE A 69 1.39 7.57 15.51
N TYR A 70 1.82 7.89 16.74
CA TYR A 70 0.97 7.84 17.92
C TYR A 70 1.17 9.13 18.71
N GLY A 71 0.61 10.21 18.21
CA GLY A 71 0.65 11.52 18.84
C GLY A 71 -0.72 12.21 18.77
N PRO A 72 -1.02 13.14 19.69
CA PRO A 72 -2.17 14.01 19.55
C PRO A 72 -1.93 15.03 18.43
N GLY A 73 -2.93 15.27 17.58
CA GLY A 73 -2.89 16.29 16.53
C GLY A 73 -2.94 15.72 15.12
N SER A 74 -2.76 16.60 14.14
CA SER A 74 -2.79 16.26 12.70
C SER A 74 -1.42 15.94 12.12
N GLU A 75 -0.35 16.23 12.87
CA GLU A 75 1.03 16.07 12.43
C GLU A 75 1.35 14.60 12.16
N GLY A 76 1.81 14.31 10.95
CA GLY A 76 2.08 12.96 10.48
C GLY A 76 0.83 12.09 10.35
N TYR A 77 -0.37 12.69 10.25
CA TYR A 77 -1.64 11.98 10.08
C TYR A 77 -2.41 12.46 8.84
N THR A 78 -2.67 13.77 8.73
CA THR A 78 -3.45 14.34 7.61
C THR A 78 -2.68 15.37 6.78
N ASP A 79 -1.42 15.61 7.12
CA ASP A 79 -0.59 16.68 6.58
C ASP A 79 0.47 16.19 5.56
N TYR A 80 0.54 14.89 5.31
CA TYR A 80 1.37 14.35 4.23
C TYR A 80 0.87 14.83 2.86
N PRO A 81 1.75 15.41 2.02
CA PRO A 81 1.34 15.92 0.72
C PRO A 81 1.19 14.80 -0.31
N PHE A 82 0.29 15.05 -1.28
CA PHE A 82 0.30 14.34 -2.54
C PHE A 82 1.59 14.60 -3.32
N SER A 83 1.99 13.70 -4.22
CA SER A 83 3.08 13.98 -5.16
C SER A 83 2.70 15.11 -6.13
N SER A 84 3.69 15.83 -6.63
CA SER A 84 3.51 16.86 -7.67
C SER A 84 2.77 16.30 -8.87
N GLU A 85 3.14 15.10 -9.30
CA GLU A 85 2.59 14.40 -10.46
C GLU A 85 1.11 14.01 -10.24
N PHE A 86 0.72 13.72 -9.00
CA PHE A 86 -0.67 13.49 -8.65
C PHE A 86 -1.49 14.78 -8.72
N ILE A 87 -0.93 15.88 -8.23
CA ILE A 87 -1.56 17.20 -8.29
C ILE A 87 -1.69 17.68 -9.74
N ASP A 88 -0.64 17.59 -10.54
CA ASP A 88 -0.63 18.06 -11.94
C ASP A 88 -1.58 17.26 -12.85
N SER A 89 -2.02 16.08 -12.41
CA SER A 89 -2.97 15.24 -13.16
C SER A 89 -4.44 15.48 -12.81
N HIS A 90 -4.76 16.39 -11.86
CA HIS A 90 -6.12 16.66 -11.37
C HIS A 90 -6.41 18.16 -11.20
#